data_AF-A0A947LZK0-F1
#
_entry.id   AF-A0A947LZK0-F1
#
_cell.length_a   1.000
_cell.length_b   1.000
_cell.length_c   1.000
_cell.angle_alpha   90.00
_cell.angle_beta   90.00
_cell.angle_gamma   90.00
#
_symmetry.space_group_name_H-M   'P 1'
#
loop_
_entity.id
_entity.type
_entity.pdbx_description
1 polymer ?
#
loop_
_entity_poly.entity_id
_entity_poly.type
_entity_poly.pdbx_seq_one_letter_code
_entity_poly.pdbx_strand_id
1 'polypeptide(L)' 'DIAPEHVIGSYEYAHPVFDMAAIRAQQQLGKIQGREHTWFCGAWTGYGFHEDGLKSGLAVAEQLLAAMPAPLAEAA' A
#
# COMPACT_ATOMS: atom_id res chain seq x y z
N ASP A 1 -12.12 -31.12 9.24
CA ASP A 1 -12.67 -30.43 8.05
C ASP A 1 -14.13 -30.06 8.26
N ILE A 2 -14.56 -28.93 7.67
CA ILE A 2 -15.94 -28.44 7.71
C ILE A 2 -16.71 -29.13 6.57
N ALA A 3 -17.92 -29.64 6.83
CA ALA A 3 -18.75 -30.26 5.80
C ALA A 3 -19.15 -29.22 4.72
N PRO A 4 -19.06 -29.54 3.41
CA PRO A 4 -19.24 -28.55 2.33
C PRO A 4 -20.54 -27.76 2.38
N GLU A 5 -21.64 -28.39 2.82
CA GLU A 5 -22.97 -27.79 2.96
C GLU A 5 -23.06 -26.70 4.03
N HIS A 6 -22.06 -26.61 4.91
CA HIS A 6 -21.95 -25.57 5.94
C HIS A 6 -20.96 -24.46 5.58
N VAL A 7 -20.28 -24.53 4.42
CA VAL A 7 -19.34 -23.49 3.97
C VAL A 7 -20.11 -22.36 3.28
N ILE A 8 -20.13 -21.18 3.92
CA ILE A 8 -20.76 -19.97 3.37
C ILE A 8 -19.86 -19.30 2.32
N GLY A 9 -18.54 -19.41 2.49
CA GLY A 9 -17.57 -18.87 1.56
C GLY A 9 -16.18 -19.41 1.83
N SER A 10 -15.37 -19.48 0.78
CA SER A 10 -13.96 -19.85 0.82
C SER A 10 -13.18 -18.79 0.06
N TYR A 11 -12.08 -18.35 0.66
CA TYR A 11 -11.26 -17.29 0.12
C TYR A 11 -9.79 -17.67 0.22
N GLU A 12 -9.05 -17.37 -0.83
CA GLU A 12 -7.60 -17.54 -0.87
C GLU A 12 -6.93 -16.19 -0.61
N TYR A 13 -6.11 -16.14 0.44
CA TYR A 13 -5.35 -14.95 0.80
C TYR A 13 -3.86 -15.28 0.87
N ALA A 14 -3.04 -14.38 0.32
CA ALA A 14 -1.60 -14.41 0.51
C ALA A 14 -1.22 -13.41 1.61
N HIS A 15 -0.35 -13.84 2.53
CA HIS A 15 0.25 -12.96 3.53
C HIS A 15 1.70 -12.64 3.14
N PRO A 16 2.09 -11.35 3.14
CA PRO A 16 3.48 -10.99 2.85
C PRO A 16 4.41 -11.52 3.94
N VAL A 17 5.58 -12.02 3.51
CA VAL A 17 6.66 -12.42 4.40
C VAL A 17 7.61 -11.25 4.58
N PHE A 18 7.68 -10.72 5.80
CA PHE A 18 8.56 -9.60 6.16
C PHE A 18 9.94 -10.10 6.60
N ASP A 19 10.64 -10.75 5.69
CA ASP A 19 12.03 -11.14 5.92
C ASP A 19 12.97 -9.93 5.86
N MET A 20 14.27 -10.16 6.13
CA MET A 20 15.26 -9.09 6.12
C MET A 20 15.43 -8.43 4.74
N ALA A 21 15.16 -9.14 3.65
CA ALA A 21 15.25 -8.56 2.31
C ALA A 21 14.07 -7.61 2.07
N ALA A 22 12.85 -8.02 2.45
CA ALA A 22 11.65 -7.18 2.39
C ALA A 22 11.82 -5.90 3.23
N ILE A 23 12.29 -6.03 4.48
CA ILE A 23 12.51 -4.87 5.37
C ILE A 23 13.54 -3.90 4.78
N ARG A 24 14.63 -4.41 4.20
CA ARG A 24 15.62 -3.55 3.51
C ARG A 24 15.02 -2.87 2.27
N ALA A 25 14.17 -3.57 1.52
CA ALA A 25 13.51 -3.02 0.34
C ALA A 25 12.52 -1.90 0.71
N GLN A 26 11.76 -2.04 1.80
CA GLN A 26 10.88 -1.00 2.32
C GLN A 26 11.62 0.33 2.54
N GLN A 27 12.85 0.28 3.08
CA GLN A 27 13.69 1.47 3.27
C GLN A 27 14.11 2.16 1.95
N GLN A 28 14.06 1.44 0.83
CA GLN A 28 14.38 1.99 -0.49
C GLN A 28 13.15 2.57 -1.21
N LEU A 29 11.94 2.33 -0.71
CA LEU A 29 10.68 2.67 -1.41
C LEU A 29 10.59 4.16 -1.74
N GLY A 30 11.00 5.04 -0.81
CA GLY A 30 11.00 6.49 -1.03
C GLY A 30 11.83 6.93 -2.25
N LYS A 31 12.83 6.15 -2.67
CA LYS A 31 13.69 6.47 -3.81
C LYS A 31 13.00 6.25 -5.17
N ILE A 32 11.89 5.52 -5.20
CA ILE A 32 11.17 5.21 -6.43
C ILE A 32 9.81 5.92 -6.56
N GLN A 33 9.34 6.57 -5.50
CA GLN A 33 8.11 7.35 -5.54
C GLN A 33 8.19 8.47 -6.58
N GLY A 34 7.12 8.63 -7.37
CA GLY A 34 6.99 9.66 -8.40
C GLY A 34 7.81 9.42 -9.66
N ARG A 35 8.63 8.37 -9.72
CA ARG A 35 9.31 7.99 -10.96
C ARG A 35 8.27 7.52 -11.96
N GLU A 36 8.36 8.03 -13.19
CA GLU A 36 7.43 7.69 -14.28
C GLU A 36 5.97 7.89 -13.86
N HIS A 37 5.69 8.96 -13.09
CA HIS A 37 4.36 9.27 -12.59
C HIS A 37 3.70 8.12 -11.81
N THR A 38 4.50 7.32 -11.10
CA THR A 38 4.04 6.15 -10.34
C THR A 38 4.39 6.28 -8.87
N TRP A 39 3.43 5.95 -8.00
CA TRP A 39 3.57 5.94 -6.55
C TRP A 39 3.09 4.59 -6.00
N PHE A 40 3.75 4.11 -4.95
CA PHE A 40 3.44 2.83 -4.32
C PHE A 40 2.98 3.05 -2.88
N CYS A 41 1.87 2.41 -2.50
CA CYS A 41 1.35 2.38 -1.13
C CYS A 41 0.69 1.03 -0.84
N GLY A 42 0.53 0.70 0.44
CA GLY A 42 -0.11 -0.53 0.90
C GLY A 42 0.46 -1.03 2.22
N ALA A 43 -0.23 -1.98 2.85
CA ALA A 43 0.17 -2.52 4.15
C ALA A 43 1.58 -3.13 4.17
N TRP A 44 2.03 -3.67 3.03
CA TRP A 44 3.37 -4.24 2.85
C TRP A 44 4.50 -3.22 2.93
N THR A 45 4.20 -1.92 2.89
CA THR A 45 5.20 -0.85 3.03
C THR A 45 5.63 -0.65 4.49
N GLY A 46 4.93 -1.27 5.45
CA GLY A 46 5.27 -1.33 6.88
C GLY A 46 5.27 -2.78 7.38
N TYR A 47 4.53 -3.08 8.45
CA TYR A 47 4.52 -4.42 9.07
C TYR A 47 3.29 -5.26 8.66
N GLY A 48 2.55 -4.83 7.64
CA GLY A 48 1.42 -5.58 7.10
C GLY A 48 0.08 -5.31 7.78
N PHE A 49 0.00 -4.32 8.68
CA PHE A 49 -1.26 -3.97 9.33
C PHE A 49 -2.10 -3.01 8.47
N HIS A 50 -3.40 -2.97 8.75
CA HIS A 50 -4.34 -2.04 8.11
C HIS A 50 -3.88 -0.57 8.27
N GLU A 51 -3.30 -0.25 9.43
CA GLU A 51 -2.76 1.07 9.74
C GLU A 51 -1.56 1.44 8.84
N ASP A 52 -0.72 0.48 8.46
CA ASP A 52 0.39 0.71 7.52
C ASP A 52 -0.15 1.03 6.12
N GLY A 53 -1.24 0.37 5.73
CA GLY A 53 -1.97 0.66 4.50
C GLY A 53 -2.54 2.08 4.49
N LEU A 54 -3.22 2.47 5.58
CA LEU A 54 -3.78 3.81 5.73
C LEU A 54 -2.69 4.90 5.67
N LYS A 55 -1.64 4.76 6.48
CA LYS A 55 -0.53 5.72 6.54
C LYS A 55 0.18 5.90 5.20
N SER A 56 0.50 4.78 4.54
CA SER A 56 1.19 4.84 3.24
C SER A 56 0.31 5.43 2.14
N GLY A 57 -0.99 5.13 2.15
CA GLY A 57 -1.96 5.73 1.22
C GLY A 57 -2.06 7.25 1.40
N LEU A 58 -2.18 7.72 2.65
CA LEU A 58 -2.21 9.15 2.96
C LEU A 58 -0.93 9.86 2.49
N ALA A 59 0.24 9.29 2.79
CA ALA A 59 1.52 9.87 2.39
C ALA A 59 1.68 9.97 0.86
N VAL A 60 1.15 9.00 0.10
CA VAL A 60 1.14 9.06 -1.37
C VAL A 60 0.16 10.12 -1.88
N ALA A 61 -1.02 10.24 -1.28
CA ALA A 61 -1.99 11.27 -1.65
C ALA A 61 -1.42 12.68 -1.46
N GLU A 62 -0.73 12.94 -0.36
CA GLU A 62 -0.04 14.21 -0.10
C GLU A 62 1.04 14.50 -1.17
N GLN A 63 1.84 13.50 -1.56
CA GLN A 63 2.84 13.64 -2.62
C GLN A 63 2.22 13.93 -3.99
N LEU A 64 1.10 13.29 -4.31
CA LEU A 64 0.37 13.52 -5.55
C LEU A 64 -0.16 14.96 -5.61
N LEU A 65 -0.81 15.43 -4.53
CA LEU A 65 -1.30 16.80 -4.43
C LEU A 65 -0.16 17.83 -4.58
N ALA A 66 0.99 17.57 -3.98
CA ALA A 66 2.17 18.43 -4.12
C ALA A 66 2.79 18.43 -5.53
N ALA A 67 2.63 17.33 -6.28
CA ALA A 67 3.16 17.20 -7.64
C ALA A 67 2.22 17.75 -8.73
N MET A 68 0.96 18.04 -8.39
CA MET A 68 -0.03 18.56 -9.34
C MET A 68 0.16 20.05 -9.63
N PRO A 69 0.03 20.50 -10.89
CA PRO A 69 0.02 21.92 -11.22
C PRO A 69 -1.24 22.62 -10.70
N ALA A 70 -1.12 23.93 -10.46
CA ALA A 70 -1.98 24.71 -9.58
C ALA A 70 -3.49 24.88 -9.88
N PRO A 71 -4.12 24.52 -11.03
CA PRO A 71 -5.58 24.71 -11.15
C PRO A 71 -6.46 23.59 -10.58
N LEU A 72 -5.90 22.44 -10.16
CA LEU A 72 -6.68 21.30 -9.66
C LEU A 72 -6.63 21.12 -8.13
N ALA A 73 -5.74 21.84 -7.44
CA ALA A 73 -5.62 21.80 -5.98
C ALA A 73 -6.75 22.56 -5.27
N GLU A 74 -7.44 23.48 -5.95
CA GLU A 74 -8.56 24.26 -5.40
C GLU A 74 -9.92 23.54 -5.46
N ALA A 75 -9.99 22.36 -6.10
CA ALA A 75 -11.24 21.63 -6.32
C ALA A 75 -11.48 20.42 -5.38
N ALA A 76 -10.59 20.17 -4.42
CA ALA A 76 -10.69 19.12 -3.40
C ALA A 76 -10.86 19.72 -2.00
#